data_AF-A0A5C6NWZ0-F1
#
_entry.id   AF-A0A5C6NWZ0-F1
#
_cell.length_a   1.000
_cell.length_b   1.000
_cell.length_c   1.000
_cell.angle_alpha   90.00
_cell.angle_beta   90.00
_cell.angle_gamma   90.00
#
_symmetry.space_group_name_H-M   'P 1'
#
loop_
_entity.id
_entity.type
_entity.pdbx_description
1 polymer ?
#
loop_
_entity_poly.entity_id
_entity_poly.type
_entity_poly.pdbx_seq_one_letter_code
_entity_poly.pdbx_strand_id
1 'polypeptide(L)'
;MALLLLSLLGLRTVMGTGHWCDHRLEEKVERVLSPRLQLQVSCSQVYQYNAQGWRLDVDRMRLRHGGDDGIALYYSQQGPRSSCFLYR
;
A
#
# COMPACT_ATOMS: atom_id res chain seq x y z
N MET A 1 -36.44 -19.45 30.72
CA MET A 1 -36.52 -19.15 29.28
C MET A 1 -36.49 -17.66 28.93
N ALA A 2 -36.80 -16.71 29.83
CA ALA A 2 -36.76 -15.27 29.50
C ALA A 2 -35.33 -14.66 29.52
N LEU A 3 -34.47 -15.08 30.45
CA LEU A 3 -33.12 -14.52 30.62
C LEU A 3 -32.16 -14.78 29.44
N LEU A 4 -32.29 -15.94 28.79
CA LEU A 4 -31.51 -16.31 27.60
C LEU A 4 -31.86 -15.47 26.36
N LEU A 5 -33.12 -15.03 26.25
CA LEU A 5 -33.57 -14.16 25.17
C LEU A 5 -33.02 -12.73 25.37
N LEU A 6 -32.98 -12.24 26.61
CA LEU A 6 -32.42 -10.93 26.96
C LEU A 6 -30.91 -10.84 26.66
N SER A 7 -30.14 -11.91 26.91
CA SER A 7 -28.70 -11.93 26.58
C SER A 7 -28.42 -11.91 25.08
N LEU A 8 -29.30 -12.51 24.26
CA LEU A 8 -29.15 -12.54 22.80
C LEU A 8 -29.55 -11.21 22.14
N LEU A 9 -30.44 -10.43 22.74
CA LEU A 9 -30.76 -9.08 22.26
C LEU A 9 -29.61 -8.08 22.51
N GLY A 10 -28.90 -8.21 23.64
CA GLY A 10 -27.76 -7.34 23.97
C GLY A 10 -26.54 -7.53 23.06
N LEU A 11 -26.42 -8.68 22.39
CA LEU A 11 -25.31 -8.96 21.47
C LEU A 11 -25.52 -8.36 20.07
N ARG A 12 -26.76 -8.00 19.70
CA ARG A 12 -27.07 -7.48 18.35
C ARG A 12 -26.80 -5.99 18.17
N THR A 13 -26.59 -5.25 19.25
CA THR A 13 -26.45 -3.78 19.20
C THR A 13 -25.01 -3.30 18.96
N VAL A 14 -24.03 -4.21 18.90
CA VAL A 14 -22.62 -3.87 18.60
C VAL A 14 -22.19 -4.40 17.23
N MET A 15 -23.15 -4.69 16.33
CA MET A 15 -22.83 -4.84 14.90
C MET A 15 -22.84 -3.46 14.23
N GLY A 16 -21.71 -2.77 14.41
CA GLY A 16 -21.10 -1.94 13.38
C GLY A 16 -21.97 -0.89 12.68
N THR A 17 -22.52 0.08 13.41
CA THR A 17 -22.96 1.36 12.82
C THR A 17 -21.90 2.45 13.05
N GLY A 18 -20.63 2.11 12.85
CA GLY A 18 -19.59 3.12 12.73
C GLY A 18 -19.80 3.83 11.40
N HIS A 19 -20.39 5.02 11.43
CA HIS A 19 -20.38 5.93 10.28
C HIS A 19 -18.92 6.32 10.03
N TRP A 20 -18.24 5.56 9.18
CA TRP A 20 -16.95 5.96 8.64
C TRP A 20 -17.19 7.24 7.85
N CYS A 21 -16.68 8.37 8.36
CA CYS A 21 -16.68 9.61 7.59
C CYS A 21 -15.89 9.36 6.31
N ASP A 22 -16.58 9.44 5.17
CA ASP A 22 -15.98 9.29 3.85
C ASP A 22 -15.12 10.54 3.59
N HIS A 23 -13.85 10.48 3.97
CA HIS A 23 -12.90 11.56 3.73
C HIS A 23 -12.38 11.46 2.31
N ARG A 24 -12.94 12.29 1.42
CA ARG A 24 -12.39 12.44 0.07
C ARG A 24 -11.06 13.18 0.13
N LEU A 25 -9.97 12.41 0.13
CA LEU A 25 -8.63 12.94 -0.13
C LEU A 25 -8.56 13.35 -1.60
N GLU A 26 -8.22 14.60 -1.87
CA GLU A 26 -7.87 15.04 -3.22
C GLU A 26 -6.63 14.27 -3.68
N GLU A 27 -6.79 13.44 -4.70
CA GLU A 27 -5.68 12.71 -5.29
C GLU A 27 -4.85 13.69 -6.12
N LYS A 28 -3.65 14.03 -5.63
CA LYS A 28 -2.68 14.79 -6.41
C LYS A 28 -2.15 13.91 -7.53
N VAL A 29 -2.69 14.08 -8.74
CA VAL A 29 -2.23 13.37 -9.93
C VAL A 29 -1.03 14.09 -10.53
N GLU A 30 0.15 13.46 -10.48
CA GLU A 30 1.32 13.94 -11.21
C GLU A 30 1.17 13.63 -12.71
N ARG A 31 1.09 14.66 -13.55
CA ARG A 31 1.07 14.51 -15.01
C ARG A 31 2.50 14.41 -15.53
N VAL A 32 2.83 13.30 -16.20
CA VAL A 32 4.14 13.06 -16.84
C VAL A 32 4.17 13.80 -18.19
N LEU A 33 4.89 14.92 -18.26
CA LEU A 33 4.97 15.76 -19.47
C LEU A 33 6.14 15.39 -20.41
N SER A 34 7.06 14.54 -19.97
CA SER A 34 8.23 14.04 -20.73
C SER A 34 8.64 12.64 -20.25
N PRO A 35 9.49 11.89 -20.97
CA PRO A 35 9.96 10.58 -20.49
C PRO A 35 10.70 10.73 -19.15
N ARG A 36 10.07 10.30 -18.06
CA ARG A 36 10.68 10.26 -16.72
C ARG A 36 11.97 9.44 -16.74
N LEU A 37 12.99 9.90 -16.03
CA LEU A 37 14.22 9.11 -15.85
C LEU A 37 13.87 7.88 -15.01
N GLN A 38 14.39 6.70 -15.36
CA GLN A 38 14.06 5.44 -14.69
C GLN A 38 15.31 4.62 -14.42
N LEU A 39 15.32 3.95 -13.28
CA LEU A 39 16.40 3.02 -12.92
C LEU A 39 15.91 1.88 -12.02
N GLN A 40 16.65 0.79 -12.02
CA GLN A 40 16.44 -0.36 -11.14
C GLN A 40 17.63 -0.50 -10.21
N VAL A 41 17.38 -0.54 -8.89
CA VAL A 41 18.40 -0.61 -7.84
C VAL A 41 18.07 -1.71 -6.85
N SER A 42 19.00 -2.06 -5.95
CA SER A 42 18.64 -2.87 -4.79
C SER A 42 17.62 -2.10 -3.93
N CYS A 43 16.58 -2.80 -3.47
CA CYS A 43 15.60 -2.19 -2.57
C CYS A 43 16.23 -1.69 -1.26
N SER A 44 17.38 -2.25 -0.85
CA SER A 44 18.15 -1.78 0.30
C SER A 44 18.73 -0.37 0.12
N GLN A 45 18.84 0.13 -1.11
CA GLN A 45 19.43 1.43 -1.45
C GLN A 45 18.38 2.52 -1.68
N VAL A 46 17.08 2.21 -1.63
CA VAL A 46 16.00 3.16 -1.94
C VAL A 46 16.13 4.44 -1.11
N TYR A 47 16.48 4.35 0.17
CA TYR A 47 16.69 5.52 1.02
C TYR A 47 17.78 6.47 0.48
N GLN A 48 18.90 5.93 0.00
CA GLN A 48 20.02 6.72 -0.55
C GLN A 48 19.60 7.49 -1.81
N TYR A 49 18.82 6.84 -2.68
CA TYR A 49 18.31 7.46 -3.91
C TYR A 49 17.18 8.45 -3.63
N ASN A 50 16.32 8.18 -2.64
CA ASN A 50 15.30 9.13 -2.19
C ASN A 50 15.93 10.45 -1.74
N ALA A 51 17.05 10.41 -1.02
CA ALA A 51 17.81 11.59 -0.63
C ALA A 51 18.39 12.39 -1.83
N GLN A 52 18.47 11.77 -3.02
CA GLN A 52 18.93 12.39 -4.27
C GLN A 52 17.76 12.80 -5.19
N GLY A 53 16.54 12.81 -4.68
CA GLY A 53 15.34 13.25 -5.40
C GLY A 53 14.69 12.19 -6.30
N TRP A 54 15.10 10.92 -6.19
CA TRP A 54 14.38 9.82 -6.83
C TRP A 54 13.16 9.42 -6.01
N ARG A 55 12.18 8.81 -6.68
CA ARG A 55 10.97 8.30 -6.05
C ARG A 55 10.77 6.83 -6.39
N LEU A 56 10.28 6.06 -5.41
CA LEU A 56 9.89 4.67 -5.63
C LEU A 56 8.67 4.62 -6.55
N ASP A 57 8.78 3.88 -7.66
CA ASP A 57 7.68 3.62 -8.58
C ASP A 57 6.80 2.50 -8.02
N VAL A 58 5.99 2.83 -7.00
CA VAL A 58 5.11 1.87 -6.31
C VAL A 58 4.13 1.24 -7.29
N ASP A 59 3.61 2.00 -8.25
CA ASP A 59 2.67 1.47 -9.25
C ASP A 59 3.33 0.46 -10.17
N ARG A 60 4.56 0.71 -10.62
CA ARG A 60 5.33 -0.27 -11.37
C ARG A 60 5.71 -1.49 -10.54
N MET A 61 6.01 -1.31 -9.25
CA MET A 61 6.23 -2.43 -8.33
C MET A 61 4.98 -3.29 -8.21
N ARG A 62 3.80 -2.67 -7.99
CA ARG A 62 2.50 -3.36 -7.91
C ARG A 62 2.18 -4.09 -9.21
N LEU A 63 2.37 -3.42 -10.35
CA LEU A 63 2.14 -4.01 -11.66
C LEU A 63 3.04 -5.23 -11.90
N ARG A 64 4.31 -5.17 -11.49
CA ARG A 64 5.27 -6.27 -11.72
C ARG A 64 5.05 -7.44 -10.76
N HIS A 65 4.67 -7.18 -9.52
CA HIS A 65 4.65 -8.19 -8.46
C HIS A 65 3.25 -8.67 -8.09
N GLY A 66 2.18 -8.04 -8.59
CA GLY A 66 0.80 -8.45 -8.32
C GLY A 66 0.19 -7.74 -7.11
N GLY A 67 0.43 -6.44 -6.97
CA GLY A 67 -0.07 -5.63 -5.85
C GLY A 67 0.81 -5.69 -4.61
N ASP A 68 0.28 -5.20 -3.49
CA ASP A 68 1.04 -5.04 -2.24
C ASP A 68 1.40 -6.39 -1.60
N ASP A 69 0.48 -7.37 -1.62
CA ASP A 69 0.75 -8.73 -1.15
C ASP A 69 1.83 -9.42 -1.99
N GLY A 70 1.81 -9.18 -3.30
CA GLY A 70 2.82 -9.67 -4.22
C GLY A 70 4.21 -9.06 -3.97
N ILE A 71 4.27 -7.77 -3.65
CA ILE A 71 5.51 -7.09 -3.22
C ILE A 71 6.03 -7.70 -1.91
N ALA A 72 5.14 -7.92 -0.93
CA ALA A 72 5.52 -8.53 0.35
C ALA A 72 6.10 -9.94 0.15
N LEU A 73 5.45 -10.78 -0.66
CA LEU A 73 5.95 -12.11 -1.02
C LEU A 73 7.30 -12.03 -1.75
N TYR A 74 7.43 -11.11 -2.70
CA TYR A 74 8.68 -10.89 -3.43
C TYR A 74 9.84 -10.54 -2.48
N TYR A 75 9.63 -9.65 -1.51
CA TYR A 75 10.64 -9.32 -0.51
C TYR A 75 10.96 -10.49 0.40
N SER A 76 9.96 -11.28 0.81
CA SER A 76 10.19 -12.49 1.59
C SER A 76 11.05 -13.52 0.86
N GLN A 77 10.92 -13.64 -0.47
CA GLN A 77 11.65 -14.63 -1.26
C GLN A 77 13.05 -14.16 -1.66
N GLN A 78 13.20 -12.88 -2.04
CA GLN A 78 14.47 -12.35 -2.56
C GLN A 78 15.37 -11.74 -1.48
N GLY A 79 14.77 -11.27 -0.37
CA GLY A 79 15.48 -10.59 0.70
C GLY A 79 16.37 -9.46 0.19
N PRO A 80 17.68 -9.43 0.52
CA PRO A 80 18.61 -8.39 0.07
C PRO A 80 18.79 -8.29 -1.46
N ARG A 81 18.47 -9.34 -2.21
CA ARG A 81 18.56 -9.35 -3.69
C ARG A 81 17.36 -8.72 -4.37
N SER A 82 16.36 -8.28 -3.59
CA SER A 82 15.21 -7.57 -4.14
C SER A 82 15.64 -6.28 -4.83
N SER A 83 14.99 -6.02 -5.96
CA SER A 83 15.23 -4.85 -6.80
C SER A 83 13.99 -3.98 -6.86
N CYS A 84 14.17 -2.66 -6.82
CA CYS A 84 13.11 -1.67 -6.82
C CYS A 84 13.25 -0.74 -8.03
N PHE A 85 12.13 -0.32 -8.61
CA PHE A 85 12.11 0.66 -9.70
C PHE A 85 11.99 2.05 -9.13
N LEU A 86 12.88 2.95 -9.55
CA LEU A 86 12.84 4.35 -9.19
C LEU A 86 12.61 5.21 -10.42
N TYR A 87 12.02 6.39 -10.21
CA TYR A 87 11.88 7.41 -11.23
C TYR A 87 12.21 8.81 -10.71
N ARG A 88 12.49 9.73 -11.63
CA ARG A 88 12.68 11.15 -11.37
C ARG A 88 12.16 11.98 -12.55
#